data_AF-A0A562S6C2-F1
#
_entry.id   AF-A0A562S6C2-F1
#
_cell.length_a   1.000
_cell.length_b   1.000
_cell.length_c   1.000
_cell.angle_alpha   90.00
_cell.angle_beta   90.00
_cell.angle_gamma   90.00
#
_symmetry.space_group_name_H-M   'P 1'
#
loop_
_entity.id
_entity.type
_entity.pdbx_description
1 polymer ?
#
loop_
_entity_poly.entity_id
_entity_poly.type
_entity_poly.pdbx_seq_one_letter_code
_entity_poly.pdbx_strand_id
1 'polypeptide(L)'
;MNTYIYFRQMLHRPPPAAMALFLCLFLAALLLPCTAHSHSTEGRVRIPLDTSRPDCDAFAYFIEPYVNQEKYKGIHQPHMGRFYVMDFHGVERKGNHATVSFEVLDVRVNQRFNDSMDFVRGNDGVWTFMDGDGRARPVFTYIPSWLHFIQLYVQPAAMAGLPLLCILFFFLYRRRKLNSGSKKEKDKDASDEESVTA
;
A
#
# COMPACT_ATOMS: atom_id res chain seq x y z
N MET A 1 19.01 38.46 41.26
CA MET A 1 19.47 37.86 39.98
C MET A 1 19.53 36.35 40.14
N ASN A 2 18.49 35.60 39.74
CA ASN A 2 18.59 34.13 39.61
C ASN A 2 17.37 33.53 38.87
N THR A 3 17.19 33.87 37.59
CA THR A 3 16.03 33.43 36.79
C THR A 3 16.39 32.72 35.49
N TYR A 4 17.67 32.53 35.17
CA TYR A 4 18.11 32.01 33.87
C TYR A 4 18.40 30.50 33.80
N ILE A 5 18.26 29.76 34.91
CA ILE A 5 18.69 28.34 34.94
C ILE A 5 17.58 27.36 34.51
N TYR A 6 16.30 27.73 34.60
CA TYR A 6 15.21 26.79 34.28
C TYR A 6 14.84 26.70 32.80
N PHE A 7 15.26 27.64 31.95
CA PHE A 7 14.79 27.67 30.55
C PHE A 7 15.57 26.76 29.59
N ARG A 8 16.69 26.17 30.03
CA ARG A 8 17.58 25.39 29.14
C ARG A 8 17.28 23.88 29.09
N GLN A 9 16.37 23.38 29.92
CA GLN A 9 16.07 21.93 29.99
C GLN A 9 14.81 21.49 29.21
N MET A 10 14.01 22.41 28.66
CA MET A 10 12.77 22.05 27.93
C MET A 10 12.97 21.70 26.44
N LEU A 11 14.20 21.74 25.90
CA LEU A 11 14.45 21.58 24.46
C LEU A 11 14.95 20.19 24.03
N HIS A 12 14.97 19.20 24.93
CA HIS A 12 15.45 17.86 24.62
C HIS A 12 14.52 16.76 25.16
N ARG A 13 13.43 16.52 24.43
CA ARG A 13 12.84 15.21 24.08
C ARG A 13 11.35 15.44 23.77
N PRO A 14 10.84 15.07 22.58
CA PRO A 14 9.40 15.01 22.39
C PRO A 14 8.83 14.04 23.43
N PRO A 15 7.73 14.38 24.13
CA PRO A 15 7.17 13.52 25.17
C PRO A 15 6.75 12.18 24.54
N PRO A 16 7.06 11.03 25.16
CA PRO A 16 6.75 9.71 24.62
C PRO A 16 5.25 9.52 24.33
N ALA A 17 4.40 10.27 25.04
CA ALA A 17 2.95 10.31 24.81
C ALA A 17 2.56 10.86 23.43
N ALA A 18 3.26 11.87 22.90
CA ALA A 18 2.98 12.41 21.58
C ALA A 18 3.34 11.42 20.47
N MET A 19 4.44 10.68 20.63
CA MET A 19 4.81 9.61 19.69
C MET A 19 3.83 8.43 19.75
N ALA A 20 3.39 8.04 20.96
CA ALA A 20 2.42 6.97 21.13
C ALA A 20 1.04 7.32 20.52
N LEU A 21 0.61 8.57 20.65
CA LEU A 21 -0.66 9.05 20.11
C LEU A 21 -0.64 9.12 18.57
N PHE A 22 0.48 9.56 17.98
CA PHE A 22 0.68 9.50 16.53
C PHE A 22 0.71 8.05 16.01
N LEU A 23 1.35 7.13 16.73
CA LEU A 23 1.39 5.71 16.37
C LEU A 23 -0.02 5.09 16.43
N CYS A 24 -0.81 5.42 17.46
CA CYS A 24 -2.18 4.93 17.60
C CYS A 24 -3.13 5.49 16.52
N LEU A 25 -3.02 6.77 16.17
CA LEU A 25 -3.79 7.36 15.07
C LEU A 25 -3.42 6.74 13.73
N PHE A 26 -2.14 6.44 13.50
CA PHE A 26 -1.67 5.75 12.30
C PHE A 26 -2.22 4.31 12.23
N LEU A 27 -2.23 3.59 13.35
CA LEU A 27 -2.81 2.24 13.46
C LEU A 27 -4.34 2.24 13.29
N ALA A 28 -5.04 3.25 13.83
CA ALA A 28 -6.49 3.39 13.68
C ALA A 28 -6.90 3.69 12.24
N ALA A 29 -6.12 4.49 11.51
CA ALA A 29 -6.33 4.76 10.09
C ALA A 29 -6.14 3.50 9.22
N LEU A 30 -5.28 2.57 9.65
CA LEU A 30 -5.06 1.26 9.00
C LEU A 30 -6.21 0.26 9.21
N LEU A 31 -7.09 0.50 10.19
CA LEU A 31 -8.16 -0.42 10.60
C LEU A 31 -9.56 0.05 10.19
N LEU A 32 -9.68 1.13 9.43
CA LEU A 32 -10.98 1.55 8.90
C LEU A 32 -11.49 0.52 7.88
N PRO A 33 -12.68 -0.07 8.06
CA PRO A 33 -13.29 -0.90 7.04
C PRO A 33 -13.60 -0.01 5.83
N CYS A 34 -13.02 -0.36 4.67
CA CYS A 34 -13.36 0.27 3.41
C CYS A 34 -14.80 -0.15 3.06
N THR A 35 -15.77 0.73 3.33
CA THR A 35 -17.14 0.56 2.84
C THR A 35 -17.13 0.80 1.34
N ALA A 36 -17.41 -0.25 0.59
CA ALA A 36 -17.53 -0.25 -0.86
C ALA A 36 -18.40 0.91 -1.37
N HIS A 37 -17.83 1.74 -2.26
CA HIS A 37 -18.55 2.84 -2.90
C HIS A 37 -18.13 2.95 -4.37
N SER A 38 -19.10 2.70 -5.24
CA SER A 38 -19.28 3.29 -6.58
C SER A 38 -18.19 3.03 -7.63
N HIS A 39 -18.58 2.27 -8.67
CA HIS A 39 -17.81 1.84 -9.84
C HIS A 39 -17.53 3.00 -10.84
N SER A 40 -17.06 4.16 -10.38
CA SER A 40 -16.57 5.20 -11.30
C SER A 40 -15.12 4.94 -11.68
N THR A 41 -14.84 4.86 -12.97
CA THR A 41 -13.47 4.79 -13.54
C THR A 41 -12.83 6.16 -13.71
N GLU A 42 -13.59 7.24 -13.48
CA GLU A 42 -13.10 8.61 -13.61
C GLU A 42 -11.98 8.89 -12.59
N GLY A 43 -10.87 9.45 -13.07
CA GLY A 43 -9.70 9.72 -12.24
C GLY A 43 -8.90 8.48 -11.82
N ARG A 44 -9.21 7.30 -12.38
CA ARG A 44 -8.48 6.05 -12.12
C ARG A 44 -7.63 5.63 -13.32
N VAL A 45 -6.54 4.92 -13.05
CA VAL A 45 -5.61 4.39 -14.05
C VAL A 45 -5.72 2.87 -14.07
N ARG A 46 -5.84 2.30 -15.27
CA ARG A 46 -5.84 0.84 -15.48
C ARG A 46 -4.43 0.30 -15.27
N ILE A 47 -4.29 -0.67 -14.37
CA ILE A 47 -3.03 -1.35 -14.08
C ILE A 47 -3.23 -2.87 -14.06
N PRO A 48 -2.17 -3.67 -14.29
CA PRO A 48 -2.22 -5.11 -14.03
C PRO A 48 -2.56 -5.38 -12.57
N LEU A 49 -3.35 -6.43 -12.32
CA LEU A 49 -3.66 -6.84 -10.96
C LEU A 49 -2.49 -7.66 -10.39
N ASP A 50 -1.59 -7.01 -9.66
CA ASP A 50 -0.36 -7.59 -9.10
C ASP A 50 -0.45 -7.89 -7.59
N THR A 51 -1.53 -7.45 -6.96
CA THR A 51 -1.74 -7.57 -5.51
C THR A 51 -1.83 -9.04 -5.10
N SER A 52 -1.21 -9.41 -3.97
CA SER A 52 -1.15 -10.82 -3.54
C SER A 52 -2.47 -11.36 -2.99
N ARG A 53 -3.31 -10.46 -2.46
CA ARG A 53 -4.59 -10.79 -1.84
C ARG A 53 -5.69 -9.87 -2.37
N PRO A 54 -6.01 -9.93 -3.67
CA PRO A 54 -7.10 -9.16 -4.25
C PRO A 54 -8.44 -9.56 -3.62
N ASP A 55 -9.34 -8.60 -3.55
CA ASP A 55 -10.75 -8.75 -3.19
C ASP A 55 -11.62 -8.92 -4.45
N CYS A 56 -12.94 -9.06 -4.27
CA CYS A 56 -13.89 -9.17 -5.37
C CYS A 56 -13.82 -7.93 -6.28
N ASP A 57 -13.75 -6.73 -5.71
CA ASP A 57 -13.74 -5.46 -6.43
C ASP A 57 -12.56 -5.36 -7.40
N ALA A 58 -11.38 -5.85 -6.99
CA ALA A 58 -10.22 -5.87 -7.85
C ALA A 58 -10.39 -6.77 -9.09
N PHE A 59 -11.13 -7.88 -8.97
CA PHE A 59 -11.46 -8.76 -10.10
C PHE A 59 -12.67 -8.26 -10.90
N ALA A 60 -13.60 -7.53 -10.28
CA ALA A 60 -14.84 -7.07 -10.89
C ALA A 60 -14.59 -6.27 -12.19
N TYR A 61 -13.57 -5.40 -12.18
CA TYR A 61 -13.17 -4.61 -13.35
C TYR A 61 -12.81 -5.44 -14.59
N PHE A 62 -12.40 -6.70 -14.40
CA PHE A 62 -12.17 -7.64 -15.48
C PHE A 62 -13.41 -8.49 -15.78
N ILE A 63 -14.06 -9.02 -14.72
CA ILE A 63 -15.16 -9.98 -14.84
C ILE A 63 -16.39 -9.33 -15.49
N GLU A 64 -16.81 -8.15 -15.03
CA GLU A 64 -18.01 -7.48 -15.52
C GLU A 64 -18.02 -7.27 -17.05
N PRO A 65 -17.00 -6.62 -17.66
CA PRO A 65 -16.99 -6.45 -19.11
C PRO A 65 -16.82 -7.78 -19.84
N TYR A 66 -16.07 -8.74 -19.28
CA TYR A 66 -15.88 -10.05 -19.90
C TYR A 66 -17.18 -10.86 -19.95
N VAL A 67 -17.96 -10.86 -18.86
CA VAL A 67 -19.29 -11.48 -18.78
C VAL A 67 -20.25 -10.82 -19.77
N ASN A 68 -20.24 -9.49 -19.83
CA ASN A 68 -21.13 -8.73 -20.70
C ASN A 68 -20.86 -8.94 -22.20
N GLN A 69 -19.58 -9.09 -22.58
CA GLN A 69 -19.16 -9.04 -23.99
C GLN A 69 -18.72 -10.38 -24.57
N GLU A 70 -18.18 -11.31 -23.76
CA GLU A 70 -17.41 -12.44 -24.29
C GLU A 70 -17.74 -13.80 -23.66
N LYS A 71 -17.97 -13.90 -22.35
CA LYS A 71 -18.01 -15.19 -21.62
C LYS A 71 -18.95 -16.23 -22.24
N TYR A 72 -20.15 -15.80 -22.66
CA TYR A 72 -21.18 -16.69 -23.20
C TYR A 72 -21.25 -16.72 -24.73
N LYS A 73 -20.22 -16.20 -25.41
CA LYS A 73 -20.12 -16.22 -26.86
C LYS A 73 -20.17 -17.67 -27.37
N GLY A 74 -20.98 -17.92 -28.38
CA GLY A 74 -21.14 -19.25 -28.98
C GLY A 74 -22.13 -20.18 -28.27
N ILE A 75 -22.50 -19.90 -27.02
CA ILE A 75 -23.51 -20.67 -26.26
C ILE A 75 -24.88 -19.98 -26.36
N HIS A 76 -24.91 -18.66 -26.22
CA HIS A 76 -26.13 -17.87 -26.24
C HIS A 76 -26.05 -16.74 -27.29
N GLN A 77 -27.13 -16.52 -28.04
CA GLN A 77 -27.23 -15.42 -29.00
C GLN A 77 -28.53 -14.64 -28.80
N PRO A 78 -28.49 -13.29 -28.75
CA PRO A 78 -27.28 -12.46 -28.65
C PRO A 78 -26.59 -12.67 -27.29
N HIS A 79 -25.27 -12.50 -27.23
CA HIS A 79 -24.49 -12.56 -25.99
C HIS A 79 -24.11 -11.17 -25.48
N MET A 80 -23.69 -10.27 -26.37
CA MET A 80 -23.30 -8.90 -26.03
C MET A 80 -24.45 -8.14 -25.38
N GLY A 81 -24.20 -7.54 -24.22
CA GLY A 81 -25.19 -6.72 -23.50
C GLY A 81 -26.39 -7.50 -22.96
N ARG A 82 -26.34 -8.84 -22.94
CA ARG A 82 -27.41 -9.69 -22.39
C ARG A 82 -27.14 -10.11 -20.95
N PHE A 83 -25.89 -10.36 -20.61
CA PHE A 83 -25.48 -10.89 -19.33
C PHE A 83 -24.82 -9.80 -18.49
N TYR A 84 -25.23 -9.68 -17.23
CA TYR A 84 -24.70 -8.71 -16.28
C TYR A 84 -24.37 -9.40 -14.98
N VAL A 85 -23.22 -9.06 -14.40
CA VAL A 85 -22.90 -9.48 -13.04
C VAL A 85 -23.73 -8.64 -12.07
N MET A 86 -24.43 -9.30 -11.16
CA MET A 86 -25.31 -8.66 -10.17
C MET A 86 -24.64 -8.52 -8.82
N ASP A 87 -23.95 -9.57 -8.37
CA ASP A 87 -23.31 -9.61 -7.06
C ASP A 87 -22.10 -10.56 -7.06
N PHE A 88 -21.14 -10.29 -6.18
CA PHE A 88 -19.96 -11.11 -5.96
C PHE A 88 -20.07 -11.83 -4.61
N HIS A 89 -20.14 -13.16 -4.65
CA HIS A 89 -20.28 -13.98 -3.45
C HIS A 89 -18.98 -14.09 -2.65
N GLY A 90 -17.83 -14.07 -3.34
CA GLY A 90 -16.52 -14.13 -2.68
C GLY A 90 -15.38 -14.59 -3.58
N VAL A 91 -14.18 -14.53 -3.01
CA VAL A 91 -12.95 -15.03 -3.62
C VAL A 91 -12.37 -16.16 -2.75
N GLU A 92 -12.40 -17.38 -3.27
CA GLU A 92 -11.67 -18.50 -2.69
C GLU A 92 -10.24 -18.51 -3.21
N ARG A 93 -9.25 -18.58 -2.31
CA ARG A 93 -7.83 -18.56 -2.69
C ARG A 93 -7.12 -19.82 -2.24
N LYS A 94 -6.38 -20.45 -3.14
CA LYS A 94 -5.58 -21.66 -2.91
C LYS A 94 -4.21 -21.47 -3.56
N GLY A 95 -3.26 -20.96 -2.78
CA GLY A 95 -1.91 -20.66 -3.28
C GLY A 95 -1.92 -19.60 -4.39
N ASN A 96 -1.47 -19.97 -5.58
CA ASN A 96 -1.46 -19.11 -6.77
C ASN A 96 -2.77 -19.19 -7.58
N HIS A 97 -3.80 -19.85 -7.07
CA HIS A 97 -5.11 -19.93 -7.72
C HIS A 97 -6.13 -19.14 -6.92
N ALA A 98 -7.04 -18.46 -7.63
CA ALA A 98 -8.19 -17.80 -7.06
C ALA A 98 -9.43 -18.14 -7.88
N THR A 99 -10.52 -18.49 -7.21
CA THR A 99 -11.83 -18.71 -7.81
C THR A 99 -12.76 -17.62 -7.29
N VAL A 100 -13.30 -16.82 -8.20
CA VAL A 100 -14.27 -15.76 -7.88
C VAL A 100 -15.66 -16.28 -8.24
N SER A 101 -16.55 -16.30 -7.26
CA SER A 101 -17.95 -16.71 -7.45
C SER A 101 -18.87 -15.50 -7.49
N PHE A 102 -19.82 -15.48 -8.42
CA PHE A 102 -20.71 -14.33 -8.65
C PHE A 102 -22.08 -14.76 -9.21
N GLU A 103 -23.08 -13.89 -9.06
CA GLU A 103 -24.41 -14.05 -9.66
C GLU A 103 -24.48 -13.28 -10.99
N VAL A 104 -25.04 -13.92 -12.02
CA VAL A 104 -25.28 -13.33 -13.33
C VAL A 104 -26.78 -13.21 -13.60
N LEU A 105 -27.20 -12.06 -14.10
CA LEU A 105 -28.51 -11.83 -14.68
C LEU A 105 -28.44 -12.00 -16.19
N ASP A 106 -29.26 -12.92 -16.72
CA ASP A 106 -29.63 -12.94 -18.12
C ASP A 106 -30.86 -12.03 -18.32
N VAL A 107 -30.64 -10.85 -18.90
CA VAL A 107 -31.68 -9.84 -19.09
C VAL A 107 -32.77 -10.30 -20.06
N ARG A 108 -32.44 -11.20 -20.98
CA ARG A 108 -33.40 -11.65 -22.01
C ARG A 108 -34.47 -12.57 -21.45
N VAL A 109 -34.08 -13.51 -20.59
CA VAL A 109 -35.02 -14.44 -19.94
C VAL A 109 -35.39 -14.00 -18.52
N ASN A 110 -34.80 -12.91 -18.04
CA ASN A 110 -34.94 -12.39 -16.68
C ASN A 110 -34.65 -13.46 -15.62
N GLN A 111 -33.60 -14.25 -15.85
CA GLN A 111 -33.19 -15.33 -14.97
C GLN A 111 -31.83 -15.01 -14.35
N ARG A 112 -31.70 -15.34 -13.07
CA ARG A 112 -30.43 -15.27 -12.35
C ARG A 112 -29.85 -16.65 -12.17
N PHE A 113 -28.53 -16.75 -12.23
CA PHE A 113 -27.80 -17.97 -11.97
C PHE A 113 -26.41 -17.66 -11.41
N ASN A 114 -25.89 -18.61 -10.63
CA ASN A 114 -24.54 -18.50 -10.08
C ASN A 114 -23.51 -19.01 -11.09
N ASP A 115 -22.38 -18.36 -11.14
CA ASP A 115 -21.26 -18.71 -11.99
C ASP A 115 -19.94 -18.38 -11.27
N SER A 116 -18.83 -18.87 -11.79
CA SER A 116 -17.50 -18.61 -11.25
C SER A 116 -16.47 -18.40 -12.35
N MET A 117 -15.34 -17.81 -11.97
CA MET A 117 -14.16 -17.67 -12.82
C MET A 117 -12.91 -17.99 -12.04
N ASP A 118 -12.00 -18.73 -12.68
CA ASP A 118 -10.72 -19.12 -12.12
C ASP A 118 -9.60 -18.24 -12.67
N PHE A 119 -8.69 -17.87 -11.78
CA PHE A 119 -7.55 -17.03 -12.05
C PHE A 119 -6.29 -17.68 -11.50
N VAL A 120 -5.17 -17.46 -12.18
CA VAL A 120 -3.86 -17.96 -11.80
C VAL A 120 -2.89 -16.80 -11.67
N ARG A 121 -2.15 -16.76 -10.57
CA ARG A 121 -1.09 -15.79 -10.34
C ARG A 121 0.23 -16.30 -10.91
N GLY A 122 0.79 -15.54 -11.83
CA GLY A 122 2.10 -15.81 -12.40
C GLY A 122 3.24 -15.56 -11.40
N ASN A 123 4.44 -16.02 -11.76
CA ASN A 123 5.66 -15.78 -10.98
C ASN A 123 6.09 -14.30 -10.99
N ASP A 124 5.61 -13.54 -11.97
CA ASP A 124 5.69 -12.08 -12.05
C ASP A 124 4.78 -11.36 -11.03
N GLY A 125 3.93 -12.13 -10.33
CA GLY A 125 3.00 -11.61 -9.33
C GLY A 125 1.68 -11.14 -9.89
N VAL A 126 1.48 -11.20 -11.22
CA VAL A 126 0.28 -10.72 -11.90
C VAL A 126 -0.77 -11.83 -12.01
N TRP A 127 -2.02 -11.49 -11.74
CA TRP A 127 -3.14 -12.40 -11.93
C TRP A 127 -3.53 -12.50 -13.40
N THR A 128 -3.80 -13.71 -13.86
CA THR A 128 -4.13 -14.03 -15.24
C THR A 128 -5.38 -14.88 -15.30
N PHE A 129 -6.20 -14.61 -16.32
CA PHE A 129 -7.33 -15.43 -16.70
C PHE A 129 -6.92 -16.31 -17.89
N MET A 130 -7.14 -17.62 -17.79
CA MET A 130 -6.95 -18.54 -18.90
C MET A 130 -8.29 -18.68 -19.62
N ASP A 131 -8.34 -18.27 -20.89
CA ASP A 131 -9.56 -18.45 -21.67
C ASP A 131 -9.76 -19.91 -22.13
N GLY A 132 -10.94 -20.20 -22.69
CA GLY A 132 -11.27 -21.53 -23.20
C GLY A 132 -10.39 -21.98 -24.38
N ASP A 133 -9.69 -21.05 -25.04
CA ASP A 133 -8.74 -21.32 -26.13
C ASP A 133 -7.30 -21.50 -25.60
N GLY A 134 -7.11 -21.46 -24.27
CA GLY A 134 -5.82 -21.63 -23.61
C GLY A 134 -4.92 -20.39 -23.64
N ARG A 135 -5.43 -19.21 -24.03
CA ARG A 135 -4.66 -17.96 -24.02
C ARG A 135 -4.74 -17.29 -22.64
N ALA A 136 -3.58 -16.97 -22.10
CA ALA A 136 -3.45 -16.21 -20.87
C ALA A 136 -3.74 -14.73 -21.14
N ARG A 137 -4.66 -14.14 -20.37
CA ARG A 137 -4.97 -12.70 -20.40
C ARG A 137 -4.68 -12.08 -19.04
N PRO A 138 -3.92 -10.97 -19.00
CA PRO A 138 -3.65 -10.29 -17.75
C PRO A 138 -4.95 -9.69 -17.20
N VAL A 139 -5.24 -9.99 -15.94
CA VAL A 139 -6.31 -9.36 -15.18
C VAL A 139 -5.87 -7.95 -14.83
N PHE A 140 -6.78 -6.99 -14.94
CA PHE A 140 -6.50 -5.60 -14.66
C PHE A 140 -7.48 -5.07 -13.61
N THR A 141 -7.02 -4.05 -12.89
CA THR A 141 -7.82 -3.29 -11.95
C THR A 141 -7.60 -1.79 -12.19
N TYR A 142 -8.34 -0.97 -11.46
CA TYR A 142 -8.25 0.48 -11.51
C TYR A 142 -7.85 1.02 -10.15
N ILE A 143 -6.75 1.80 -10.12
CA ILE A 143 -6.32 2.52 -8.92
C ILE A 143 -6.50 4.03 -9.10
N PRO A 144 -6.72 4.79 -8.01
CA PRO A 144 -6.73 6.25 -8.09
C PRO A 144 -5.43 6.81 -8.67
N SER A 145 -5.54 7.81 -9.55
CA SER A 145 -4.38 8.43 -10.22
C SER A 145 -3.34 9.00 -9.25
N TRP A 146 -3.78 9.58 -8.12
CA TRP A 146 -2.89 10.09 -7.08
C TRP A 146 -2.05 8.98 -6.44
N LEU A 147 -2.64 7.80 -6.22
CA LEU A 147 -1.94 6.65 -5.65
C LEU A 147 -0.90 6.13 -6.64
N HIS A 148 -1.26 6.08 -7.93
CA HIS A 148 -0.35 5.74 -9.01
C HIS A 148 0.86 6.69 -9.05
N PHE A 149 0.63 8.00 -8.91
CA PHE A 149 1.70 9.00 -8.86
C PHE A 149 2.65 8.79 -7.65
N ILE A 150 2.10 8.49 -6.48
CA ILE A 150 2.90 8.20 -5.28
C ILE A 150 3.80 6.98 -5.51
N GLN A 151 3.25 5.89 -6.06
CA GLN A 151 4.00 4.67 -6.35
C GLN A 151 5.13 4.92 -7.34
N LEU A 152 4.89 5.71 -8.38
CA LEU A 152 5.85 5.93 -9.45
C LEU A 152 6.98 6.89 -9.06
N TYR A 153 6.67 7.96 -8.32
CA TYR A 153 7.61 9.07 -8.09
C TYR A 153 8.05 9.23 -6.64
N VAL A 154 7.11 9.12 -5.69
CA VAL A 154 7.37 9.44 -4.29
C VAL A 154 8.03 8.26 -3.57
N GLN A 155 7.54 7.05 -3.81
CA GLN A 155 8.04 5.85 -3.14
C GLN A 155 9.53 5.55 -3.48
N PRO A 156 9.98 5.62 -4.74
CA PRO A 156 11.39 5.40 -5.06
C PRO A 156 12.29 6.50 -4.47
N ALA A 157 11.84 7.76 -4.51
CA ALA A 157 12.58 8.88 -3.93
C ALA A 157 12.72 8.73 -2.41
N ALA A 158 11.66 8.29 -1.71
CA ALA A 158 11.68 8.02 -0.28
C ALA A 158 12.61 6.83 0.06
N MET A 159 12.57 5.76 -0.73
CA MET A 159 13.44 4.59 -0.54
C MET A 159 14.93 4.93 -0.68
N ALA A 160 15.30 5.89 -1.52
CA ALA A 160 16.68 6.36 -1.64
C ALA A 160 17.05 7.44 -0.59
N GLY A 161 16.15 8.40 -0.37
CA GLY A 161 16.41 9.55 0.49
C GLY A 161 16.46 9.23 1.97
N LEU A 162 15.57 8.35 2.46
CA LEU A 162 15.45 8.03 3.88
C LEU A 162 16.69 7.31 4.43
N PRO A 163 17.27 6.30 3.74
CA PRO A 163 18.55 5.71 4.14
C PRO A 163 19.72 6.70 4.12
N LEU A 164 19.81 7.55 3.10
CA LEU A 164 20.85 8.58 3.01
C LEU A 164 20.77 9.57 4.19
N LEU A 165 19.56 9.97 4.56
CA LEU A 165 19.31 10.86 5.69
C LEU A 165 19.67 10.18 7.02
N CYS A 166 19.32 8.90 7.19
CA CYS A 166 19.73 8.09 8.34
C CYS A 166 21.26 7.94 8.45
N ILE A 167 21.96 7.69 7.33
CA ILE A 167 23.43 7.60 7.28
C ILE A 167 24.06 8.94 7.68
N LEU A 168 23.55 10.05 7.13
CA LEU A 168 24.02 11.39 7.48
C LEU A 168 23.81 11.67 8.98
N PHE A 169 22.64 11.33 9.51
CA PHE A 169 22.32 11.52 10.92
C PHE A 169 23.23 10.70 11.83
N PHE A 170 23.51 9.44 11.46
CA PHE A 170 24.46 8.59 12.16
C PHE A 170 25.88 9.17 12.15
N PHE A 171 26.34 9.69 11.01
CA PHE A 171 27.64 10.34 10.89
C PHE A 171 27.75 11.61 11.75
N LEU A 172 26.74 12.47 11.71
CA LEU A 172 26.68 13.69 12.52
C LEU A 172 26.62 13.37 14.02
N TYR A 173 25.86 12.34 14.40
CA TYR A 173 25.79 11.85 15.77
C TYR A 173 27.15 11.35 16.27
N ARG A 174 27.85 10.52 15.48
CA ARG A 174 29.22 10.06 15.81
C ARG A 174 30.21 11.21 15.93
N ARG A 175 30.18 12.17 15.00
CA ARG A 175 31.07 13.34 15.01
C ARG A 175 30.86 14.22 16.24
N ARG A 176 29.61 14.44 16.66
CA ARG A 176 29.30 15.17 17.90
C ARG A 176 29.80 14.44 19.14
N LYS A 177 29.69 13.11 19.20
CA LYS A 177 30.17 12.32 20.34
C LYS A 177 31.69 12.41 20.49
N LEU A 178 32.44 12.31 19.38
CA LEU A 178 33.90 12.44 19.36
C LEU A 178 34.36 13.85 19.79
N ASN A 179 33.70 14.90 19.31
CA ASN A 179 34.04 16.28 19.69
C ASN A 179 33.65 16.67 21.13
N SER A 180 32.73 15.93 21.77
CA SER A 180 32.38 16.15 23.18
C SER A 180 33.35 15.48 24.16
N GLY A 181 34.05 14.42 23.71
CA GLY A 181 35.08 13.74 24.50
C GLY A 181 36.35 14.59 24.63
N SER A 182 36.81 15.17 23.53
CA SER A 182 38.05 15.98 23.54
C SER A 182 37.96 17.29 24.31
N LYS A 183 36.74 17.86 24.45
CA LYS A 183 36.53 19.05 25.31
C LYS A 183 36.62 18.72 26.80
N LYS A 184 36.12 17.56 27.23
CA LYS A 184 36.21 17.14 28.63
C LYS A 184 37.62 16.77 29.06
N GLU A 185 38.45 16.33 28.12
CA GLU A 185 39.85 15.98 28.37
C GLU A 185 40.72 17.24 28.48
N LYS A 186 40.53 18.22 27.58
CA LYS A 186 41.22 19.52 27.68
C LYS A 186 40.84 20.36 28.90
N ASP A 187 39.58 20.31 29.35
CA ASP A 187 39.16 21.03 30.58
C ASP A 187 39.69 20.36 31.86
N LYS A 188 40.07 19.07 31.79
CA LYS A 188 40.63 18.34 32.94
C LYS A 188 42.12 18.63 33.11
N ASP A 189 42.88 18.60 32.02
CA ASP A 189 44.31 18.93 32.05
C ASP A 189 44.56 20.39 32.45
N ALA A 190 43.68 21.32 32.04
CA ALA A 190 43.79 22.73 32.44
C ALA A 190 43.47 22.98 33.93
N SER A 191 42.66 22.11 34.56
CA SER A 191 42.35 22.19 36.00
C SER A 191 43.45 21.60 36.88
N ASP A 192 44.24 20.66 36.36
CA ASP A 192 45.30 20.01 37.11
C ASP A 192 46.59 20.86 37.11
N GLU A 193 46.85 21.64 36.05
CA GLU A 193 47.98 22.61 36.00
C GLU A 193 47.82 23.78 36.99
N GLU A 194 46.60 24.24 37.27
CA GLU A 194 46.36 25.37 38.18
C GLU A 194 46.52 25.00 39.68
N SER A 195 46.56 23.71 40.01
CA SER A 195 46.71 23.20 41.38
C SER A 195 48.17 22.99 41.84
N VAL A 196 49.14 23.09 40.92
CA VAL A 196 50.56 22.88 41.21
C VAL A 196 51.30 24.23 41.46
N THR A 197 50.65 25.36 41.19
CA THR A 197 51.23 26.71 41.32
C THR A 197 50.57 27.57 42.41
N ALA A 198 50.02 26.97 43.47
CA ALA A 198 49.49 27.68 44.64
C ALA A 198 50.27 27.34 45.91
#